data_AF-A0AAW9PRT4-F1
#
_entry.id   AF-A0AAW9PRT4-F1
#
_cell.length_a   1.000
_cell.length_b   1.000
_cell.length_c   1.000
_cell.angle_alpha   90.00
_cell.angle_beta   90.00
_cell.angle_gamma   90.00
#
_symmetry.space_group_name_H-M   'P 1'
#
loop_
_entity.id
_entity.type
_entity.pdbx_description
1 polymer ?
#
loop_
_entity_poly.entity_id
_entity_poly.type
_entity_poly.pdbx_seq_one_letter_code
_entity_poly.pdbx_strand_id
1 'polypeptide(L)' 'MQKDKTGSIESTTLKEFMKIEQNLNWQTRSRGDNDSEYQIYLACADNGKGIDVTTGKPLKTYDEWCNS' A
#
# COMPACT_ATOMS: atom_id res chain seq x y z
N MET A 1 35.87 33.77 -42.98
CA MET A 1 36.30 32.80 -41.95
C MET A 1 35.11 32.49 -41.05
N GLN A 2 34.85 31.20 -40.85
CA GLN A 2 34.14 30.59 -39.69
C GLN A 2 34.65 31.19 -38.36
N LYS A 3 33.98 31.25 -37.21
CA LYS A 3 32.83 30.57 -36.58
C LYS A 3 32.69 31.21 -35.19
N ASP A 4 31.48 31.48 -34.73
CA ASP A 4 31.16 31.54 -33.29
C ASP A 4 29.63 31.59 -33.08
N LYS A 5 29.01 30.44 -33.31
CA LYS A 5 27.71 30.10 -32.73
C LYS A 5 27.95 29.66 -31.29
N THR A 6 27.75 30.55 -30.33
CA THR A 6 27.81 30.14 -28.91
C THR A 6 26.85 30.99 -28.10
N GLY A 7 25.81 30.35 -27.55
CA GLY A 7 25.06 30.89 -26.41
C GLY A 7 23.57 31.16 -26.60
N SER A 8 22.88 30.60 -27.60
CA SER A 8 21.41 30.71 -27.75
C SER A 8 20.66 29.43 -27.37
N ILE A 9 21.22 28.57 -26.52
CA ILE A 9 20.60 27.25 -26.22
C ILE A 9 20.36 26.98 -24.72
N GLU A 10 20.86 27.78 -23.79
CA GLU A 10 20.82 27.42 -22.36
C GLU A 10 19.49 27.76 -21.65
N SER A 11 18.63 28.62 -22.23
CA SER A 11 17.38 29.02 -21.57
C SER A 11 16.23 28.05 -21.76
N THR A 12 16.26 27.19 -22.78
CA THR A 12 15.11 26.32 -23.09
C THR A 12 15.18 24.99 -22.33
N THR A 13 16.38 24.55 -21.95
CA THR A 13 16.61 23.23 -21.33
C THR A 13 16.35 23.20 -19.81
N LEU A 14 16.33 24.34 -19.12
CA LEU A 14 16.06 24.38 -17.67
C LEU A 14 14.57 24.42 -17.30
N LYS A 15 13.67 24.33 -18.29
CA LYS A 15 12.21 24.26 -18.08
C LYS A 15 11.64 22.88 -18.39
N GLU A 16 12.45 21.83 -18.37
CA GLU A 16 11.91 20.49 -18.17
C GLU A 16 11.44 20.39 -16.73
N PHE A 17 10.20 20.86 -16.55
CA PHE A 17 9.36 20.63 -15.40
C PHE A 17 9.55 19.17 -14.98
N MET A 18 10.15 18.98 -13.80
CA MET A 18 10.12 17.72 -13.09
C MET A 18 8.65 17.43 -12.80
N LYS A 19 7.99 16.75 -13.73
CA LYS A 19 6.59 16.35 -13.64
C LYS A 19 6.54 15.28 -12.56
N ILE A 20 6.36 15.72 -11.31
CA ILE A 20 6.08 14.83 -10.19
C ILE A 20 4.67 14.30 -10.45
N GLU A 21 4.59 13.11 -11.06
CA GLU A 21 3.32 12.40 -11.14
C GLU A 21 2.95 11.97 -9.72
N GLN A 22 1.96 12.65 -9.14
CA GLN A 22 1.37 12.19 -7.88
C GLN A 22 0.71 10.84 -8.17
N ASN A 23 1.35 9.76 -7.73
CA ASN A 23 0.71 8.46 -7.70
C ASN A 23 -0.55 8.60 -6.85
N LEU A 24 -1.74 8.60 -7.47
CA LEU A 24 -3.03 8.75 -6.81
C LEU A 24 -3.28 7.67 -5.72
N ASN A 25 -2.43 6.64 -5.67
CA ASN A 25 -2.48 5.54 -4.71
C ASN A 25 -1.40 5.65 -3.62
N TRP A 26 -0.90 6.84 -3.29
CA TRP A 26 0.14 7.07 -2.27
C TRP A 26 -0.26 6.74 -0.82
N GLN A 27 -1.38 6.03 -0.61
CA GLN A 27 -1.67 5.45 0.70
C GLN A 27 -0.72 4.28 0.97
N THR A 28 0.18 4.46 1.94
CA THR A 28 0.83 3.34 2.61
C THR A 28 -0.28 2.44 3.17
N ARG A 29 -0.31 1.18 2.75
CA ARG A 29 -1.18 0.17 3.37
C ARG A 29 -0.69 0.00 4.81
N SER A 30 -1.27 0.73 5.74
CA SER A 30 -0.82 0.77 7.14
C SER A 30 -1.60 -0.21 8.01
N ARG A 31 -1.83 -1.42 7.51
CA ARG A 31 -2.29 -2.56 8.31
C ARG A 31 -1.33 -3.70 8.07
N GLY A 32 -1.05 -4.45 9.13
CA GLY A 32 -0.02 -5.49 9.14
C GLY A 32 -0.24 -6.53 8.05
N ASP A 33 0.66 -7.50 7.97
CA ASP A 33 0.42 -8.65 7.09
C ASP A 33 -0.92 -9.32 7.47
N ASN A 34 -1.67 -9.80 6.49
CA ASN A 34 -2.99 -10.39 6.72
C ASN A 34 -2.90 -11.56 7.71
N ASP A 35 -1.77 -12.28 7.72
CA ASP A 35 -1.50 -13.31 8.72
C ASP A 35 -1.44 -12.75 10.14
N SER A 36 -0.75 -11.61 10.34
CA SER A 36 -0.68 -10.95 11.66
C SER A 36 -2.06 -10.53 12.16
N GLU A 37 -2.90 -9.98 11.28
CA GLU A 37 -4.28 -9.61 11.62
C GLU A 37 -5.15 -10.85 11.90
N TYR A 38 -4.91 -11.96 11.20
CA TYR A 38 -5.59 -13.23 11.47
C TYR A 38 -5.20 -13.82 12.84
N GLN A 39 -3.94 -13.71 13.25
CA GLN A 39 -3.53 -14.12 14.61
C GLN A 39 -4.21 -13.27 15.68
N ILE A 40 -4.40 -11.96 15.44
CA ILE A 40 -5.15 -11.09 16.34
C ILE A 40 -6.63 -11.52 16.40
N TYR A 41 -7.23 -11.85 15.25
CA TYR A 41 -8.59 -12.42 15.20
C TYR A 41 -8.70 -13.66 16.08
N LEU A 42 -7.82 -14.64 15.92
CA LEU A 42 -7.84 -15.85 16.74
C LEU A 42 -7.67 -15.54 18.23
N ALA A 43 -6.72 -14.68 18.60
CA ALA A 43 -6.47 -14.30 19.99
C ALA A 43 -7.67 -13.60 20.65
N CYS A 44 -8.48 -12.87 19.88
CA CYS A 44 -9.64 -12.15 20.39
C CYS A 44 -10.92 -12.99 20.36
N ALA A 45 -11.09 -13.83 19.33
CA ALA A 45 -12.34 -14.53 19.05
C ALA A 45 -12.36 -15.96 19.58
N ASP A 46 -11.23 -16.64 19.68
CA ASP A 46 -11.19 -18.05 20.09
C ASP A 46 -11.47 -18.22 21.58
N ASN A 47 -12.44 -19.08 21.90
CA ASN A 47 -12.72 -19.52 23.26
C ASN A 47 -11.82 -20.69 23.74
N GLY A 48 -10.81 -21.07 22.96
CA GLY A 48 -9.94 -22.22 23.20
C GLY A 48 -10.54 -23.57 22.77
N LYS A 49 -11.71 -23.56 22.12
CA LYS A 49 -12.39 -24.75 21.56
C LYS A 49 -12.75 -24.56 20.08
N GLY A 50 -12.23 -23.52 19.43
CA GLY A 50 -12.51 -23.23 18.03
C GLY A 50 -13.88 -22.59 17.79
N ILE A 51 -14.48 -21.97 18.81
CA ILE A 51 -15.74 -21.22 18.69
C ILE A 51 -15.45 -19.73 18.86
N ASP A 52 -15.96 -18.92 17.94
CA ASP A 52 -15.95 -17.47 18.01
C ASP A 52 -16.90 -16.99 19.12
N VAL A 53 -16.34 -16.38 20.17
CA VAL A 53 -17.11 -15.91 21.34
C VAL A 53 -18.12 -14.83 21.02
N THR A 54 -17.94 -14.09 19.91
CA THR A 54 -18.81 -12.97 19.55
C THR A 54 -20.06 -13.44 18.80
N THR A 55 -19.99 -14.59 18.13
CA THR A 55 -21.08 -15.12 17.31
C THR A 55 -21.64 -16.46 17.78
N GLY A 56 -20.88 -17.20 18.60
CA GLY A 56 -21.21 -18.57 19.02
C GLY A 56 -21.05 -19.61 17.90
N LYS A 57 -20.44 -19.25 16.78
CA LYS A 57 -20.19 -20.14 15.63
C LYS A 57 -18.74 -20.64 15.62
N PRO A 58 -18.43 -21.71 14.87
CA PRO A 58 -17.04 -22.08 14.62
C PRO A 58 -16.20 -20.90 14.12
N LEU A 59 -14.94 -20.83 14.55
CA LEU A 59 -13.98 -19.84 14.03
C LEU A 59 -13.86 -19.97 12.51
N LYS A 60 -13.72 -18.83 11.86
CA LYS A 60 -13.46 -18.79 10.41
C LYS A 60 -12.05 -19.29 10.12
N THR A 61 -11.91 -20.03 9.03
CA THR A 61 -10.60 -20.27 8.41
C THR A 61 -10.01 -18.94 7.91
N TYR A 62 -8.70 -18.94 7.63
CA TYR A 62 -8.02 -17.76 7.10
C TYR A 62 -8.69 -17.22 5.83
N ASP A 63 -9.03 -18.12 4.88
CA ASP A 63 -9.66 -17.74 3.63
C ASP A 63 -11.08 -17.19 3.84
N GLU A 64 -11.88 -17.81 4.70
CA GLU A 64 -13.22 -17.30 5.03
C GLU A 64 -13.14 -15.92 5.68
N TRP A 65 -12.19 -15.72 6.59
CA TRP A 65 -11.97 -14.44 7.26
C TRP A 65 -11.50 -13.37 6.27
N CYS A 66 -10.60 -13.71 5.35
CA CYS A 66 -10.09 -12.78 4.34
C CYS A 66 -11.17 -12.34 3.32
N ASN A 67 -12.23 -13.12 3.16
CA ASN A 67 -13.33 -12.86 2.22
C ASN A 67 -14.65 -12.41 2.91
N SER A 68 -14.59 -12.05 4.20
CA SER A 68 -15.77 -11.69 5.03
C SER A 68 -16.11 -10.21 5.08
#